data_AF-A0AAW8DFT7-F1
#
_entry.id   AF-A0AAW8DFT7-F1
#
_cell.length_a   1.000
_cell.length_b   1.000
_cell.length_c   1.000
_cell.angle_alpha   90.00
_cell.angle_beta   90.00
_cell.angle_gamma   90.00
#
_symmetry.space_group_name_H-M   'P 1'
#
loop_
_entity.id
_entity.type
_entity.pdbx_description
1 polymer ?
#
loop_
_entity_poly.entity_id
_entity_poly.type
_entity_poly.pdbx_seq_one_letter_code
_entity_poly.pdbx_strand_id
1 'polypeptide(L)' 'MSSFSTDQITTALNRAADKVLDVARDDGDEFLRDAINLVVNAGLHFLEHPDASIEDVVHENYDDDFAEELLDSLR' A
#
# COMPACT_ATOMS: atom_id res chain seq x y z
N MET A 1 -26.35 7.17 2.97
CA MET A 1 -24.90 7.02 2.78
C MET A 1 -24.63 5.56 2.50
N SER A 2 -23.92 5.25 1.41
CA SER A 2 -23.51 3.88 1.13
C SER A 2 -22.31 3.55 2.00
N SER A 3 -22.38 2.43 2.72
CA SER A 3 -21.26 1.85 3.47
C SER A 3 -20.67 0.74 2.61
N PHE A 4 -19.36 0.76 2.40
CA PHE A 4 -18.63 -0.31 1.72
C PHE A 4 -18.04 -1.26 2.76
N SER A 5 -17.98 -2.56 2.47
CA SER A 5 -17.23 -3.50 3.32
C SER A 5 -15.73 -3.29 3.15
N THR A 6 -14.93 -3.75 4.13
CA THR A 6 -13.47 -3.78 4.03
C THR A 6 -13.04 -4.45 2.73
N ASP A 7 -13.59 -5.62 2.39
CA ASP A 7 -13.28 -6.33 1.14
C ASP A 7 -13.54 -5.48 -0.13
N GLN A 8 -14.62 -4.69 -0.14
CA GLN A 8 -14.94 -3.81 -1.26
C GLN A 8 -13.93 -2.66 -1.38
N ILE A 9 -13.51 -2.10 -0.24
CA ILE A 9 -12.48 -1.05 -0.19
C ILE A 9 -11.14 -1.62 -0.63
N THR A 10 -10.70 -2.75 -0.07
CA THR A 10 -9.46 -3.46 -0.42
C THR A 10 -9.40 -3.78 -1.91
N THR A 11 -10.47 -4.37 -2.45
CA THR A 11 -10.54 -4.71 -3.88
C THR A 11 -10.44 -3.46 -4.76
N ALA A 12 -11.13 -2.38 -4.38
CA ALA A 12 -11.14 -1.14 -5.15
C ALA A 12 -9.76 -0.44 -5.13
N LEU A 13 -9.11 -0.38 -3.97
CA LEU A 13 -7.81 0.29 -3.81
C LEU A 13 -6.69 -0.47 -4.52
N ASN A 14 -6.61 -1.80 -4.36
CA ASN A 14 -5.62 -2.61 -5.09
C ASN A 14 -5.81 -2.49 -6.60
N ARG A 15 -7.05 -2.53 -7.08
CA ARG A 15 -7.34 -2.33 -8.51
C ARG A 15 -6.95 -0.93 -9.00
N ALA A 16 -7.12 0.09 -8.17
CA ALA A 16 -6.70 1.45 -8.50
C ALA A 16 -5.17 1.57 -8.57
N ALA A 17 -4.46 0.98 -7.60
CA ALA A 17 -3.00 0.88 -7.62
C ALA A 17 -2.52 0.21 -8.91
N ASP A 18 -3.00 -1.00 -9.22
CA ASP A 18 -2.67 -1.72 -10.45
C ASP A 18 -2.88 -0.86 -11.71
N LYS A 19 -3.98 -0.10 -11.76
CA LYS A 19 -4.28 0.78 -12.91
C LYS A 19 -3.34 1.97 -13.02
N VAL A 20 -2.92 2.56 -11.91
CA VAL A 20 -1.90 3.62 -11.91
C VAL A 20 -0.54 3.05 -12.34
N LEU A 21 -0.22 1.83 -11.88
CA LEU A 21 1.01 1.13 -12.26
C LEU A 21 1.04 0.76 -13.73
N ASP A 22 -0.08 0.32 -14.30
CA ASP A 22 -0.21 0.05 -15.74
C ASP A 22 0.08 1.31 -16.58
N VAL A 23 -0.24 2.51 -16.07
CA VAL A 23 0.07 3.80 -16.73
C VAL A 23 1.53 4.20 -16.51
N ALA A 24 2.09 3.92 -15.33
CA ALA A 24 3.47 4.21 -15.00
C ALA A 24 4.50 3.27 -15.65
N ARG A 25 4.07 2.11 -16.16
CA ARG A 25 4.92 1.08 -16.78
C ARG A 25 5.75 1.56 -17.98
N ASP A 26 5.44 2.70 -18.57
CA ASP A 26 6.31 3.28 -19.61
C ASP A 26 7.68 3.73 -19.06
N ASP A 27 7.82 3.95 -17.74
CA ASP A 27 9.08 4.44 -17.13
C ASP A 27 9.79 3.46 -16.17
N GLY A 28 9.27 2.23 -16.00
CA GLY A 28 10.03 1.12 -15.39
C GLY A 28 10.46 1.27 -13.92
N ASP A 29 9.87 2.19 -13.16
CA ASP A 29 10.31 2.49 -11.79
C ASP A 29 9.64 1.53 -10.77
N GLU A 30 10.34 0.45 -10.42
CA GLU A 30 9.92 -0.51 -9.38
C GLU A 30 9.63 0.20 -8.05
N PHE A 31 10.31 1.31 -7.75
CA PHE A 31 10.10 2.10 -6.55
C PHE A 31 8.71 2.74 -6.50
N LEU A 32 8.26 3.28 -7.63
CA LEU A 32 6.91 3.85 -7.75
C LEU A 32 5.85 2.76 -7.54
N ARG A 33 6.16 1.52 -7.94
CA ARG A 33 5.29 0.38 -7.70
C ARG A 33 5.09 0.07 -6.23
N ASP A 34 6.18 -0.01 -5.51
CA ASP A 34 6.15 -0.39 -4.10
C ASP A 34 5.55 0.72 -3.24
N ALA A 35 5.85 1.98 -3.54
CA ALA A 35 5.26 3.13 -2.87
C ALA A 35 3.72 3.20 -3.04
N ILE A 36 3.19 2.93 -4.22
CA ILE A 36 1.74 2.92 -4.47
C ILE A 36 1.06 1.77 -3.71
N ASN A 37 1.69 0.58 -3.71
CA ASN A 37 1.17 -0.56 -2.95
C ASN A 37 1.18 -0.27 -1.44
N LEU A 38 2.23 0.38 -0.93
CA LEU A 38 2.32 0.78 0.47
C LEU A 38 1.17 1.73 0.87
N VAL A 39 0.83 2.71 0.03
CA VAL A 39 -0.30 3.61 0.29
C VAL A 39 -1.63 2.86 0.39
N VAL A 40 -1.84 1.85 -0.45
CA VAL A 40 -3.05 1.00 -0.38
C VAL A 40 -3.09 0.22 0.94
N ASN A 41 -2.00 -0.47 1.27
CA ASN A 41 -1.93 -1.29 2.48
C ASN A 41 -2.04 -0.44 3.75
N ALA A 42 -1.38 0.72 3.79
CA ALA A 42 -1.51 1.68 4.89
C ALA A 42 -2.94 2.20 5.05
N GLY A 43 -3.59 2.57 3.94
CA GLY A 43 -4.97 3.04 3.97
C GLY A 43 -5.94 1.99 4.52
N LEU A 44 -5.72 0.71 4.18
CA LEU A 44 -6.54 -0.39 4.71
C LEU A 44 -6.27 -0.65 6.18
N HIS A 45 -5.00 -0.73 6.56
CA HIS A 45 -4.62 -0.97 7.95
C HIS A 45 -5.12 0.17 8.86
N PHE A 46 -5.06 1.44 8.44
CA PHE A 46 -5.59 2.56 9.24
C PHE A 46 -7.12 2.58 9.39
N LEU A 47 -7.87 1.87 8.55
CA LEU A 47 -9.32 1.70 8.77
C LEU A 47 -9.61 0.80 9.98
N GLU A 48 -8.72 -0.15 10.27
CA GLU A 48 -8.83 -1.09 11.39
C GLU A 48 -8.05 -0.61 12.62
N HIS A 49 -6.93 0.10 12.39
CA HIS A 49 -5.96 0.57 13.38
C HIS A 49 -5.61 2.05 13.14
N PRO A 50 -6.51 2.99 13.48
CA PRO A 50 -6.37 4.41 13.10
C PRO A 50 -5.17 5.12 13.73
N ASP A 51 -4.57 4.57 14.79
CA ASP A 51 -3.42 5.14 15.50
C ASP A 51 -2.10 4.42 15.16
N ALA A 52 -2.10 3.45 14.24
CA ALA A 52 -0.90 2.73 13.84
C ALA A 52 0.09 3.64 13.09
N SER A 53 1.37 3.30 13.16
CA SER A 53 2.44 3.97 12.40
C SER A 53 2.63 3.33 11.01
N ILE A 54 3.39 3.99 10.14
CA ILE A 54 3.77 3.38 8.84
C ILE A 54 4.70 2.19 9.06
N GLU A 55 5.56 2.21 10.07
CA GLU A 55 6.38 1.07 10.45
C GLU A 55 5.52 -0.16 10.80
N ASP A 56 4.43 0.03 11.56
CA ASP A 56 3.49 -1.04 11.89
C ASP A 56 2.83 -1.63 10.64
N VAL A 57 2.40 -0.76 9.71
CA VAL A 57 1.80 -1.17 8.43
C VAL A 57 2.78 -2.02 7.62
N VAL A 58 4.03 -1.57 7.50
CA VAL A 58 5.03 -2.24 6.67
C VAL A 58 5.35 -3.63 7.23
N HIS A 59 5.57 -3.74 8.54
CA HIS A 59 5.87 -5.04 9.16
C HIS A 59 4.68 -6.02 9.16
N GLU A 60 3.45 -5.54 9.08
CA GLU A 60 2.28 -6.43 9.01
C GLU A 60 1.96 -6.92 7.58
N ASN A 61 2.37 -6.18 6.54
CA ASN A 61 1.96 -6.45 5.16
C ASN A 61 3.08 -7.01 4.28
N TYR A 62 4.32 -7.00 4.74
CA TYR A 62 5.49 -7.41 3.96
C TYR A 62 6.43 -8.29 4.77
N ASP A 63 7.25 -9.09 4.08
CA ASP A 63 8.31 -9.88 4.71
C ASP A 63 9.36 -8.96 5.34
N ASP A 64 9.94 -9.37 6.48
CA ASP A 64 10.86 -8.54 7.30
C ASP A 64 12.02 -7.94 6.48
N ASP A 65 12.66 -8.73 5.61
CA ASP A 65 13.77 -8.27 4.79
C ASP A 65 13.37 -7.15 3.82
N PHE A 66 12.17 -7.27 3.21
CA PHE A 66 11.64 -6.27 2.29
C PHE A 66 11.11 -5.04 3.05
N ALA A 67 10.53 -5.26 4.22
CA ALA A 67 10.06 -4.20 5.11
C ALA A 67 11.19 -3.24 5.49
N GLU A 68 12.36 -3.77 5.87
CA GLU A 68 13.52 -2.94 6.20
C GLU A 68 14.04 -2.16 4.98
N GLU A 69 14.17 -2.81 3.82
CA GLU A 69 14.61 -2.16 2.58
C GLU A 69 13.67 -1.01 2.17
N LEU A 70 12.36 -1.27 2.23
CA LEU A 70 11.34 -0.27 1.90
C LEU A 70 11.37 0.91 2.88
N LEU A 71 11.49 0.67 4.19
CA LEU A 71 11.55 1.75 5.18
C LEU A 71 12.81 2.61 5.03
N ASP A 72 13.98 2.00 4.77
CA ASP A 72 15.22 2.75 4.56
C ASP A 72 15.16 3.59 3.28
N SER A 73 14.46 3.12 2.26
CA SER A 73 14.29 3.85 1.00
C SER A 73 13.37 5.10 1.10
N LEU A 74 12.58 5.20 2.19
CA LEU A 74 11.67 6.31 2.47
C LEU A 74 12.32 7.42 3.33
N ARG A 75 13.55 7.22 3.82
CA ARG A 75 14.31 8.17 4.65
C ARG A 75 15.14 9.14 3.80
#